data_AF-A0A8B6UIN3-F1
#
_entry.id   AF-A0A8B6UIN3-F1
#
_cell.length_a   1.000
_cell.length_b   1.000
_cell.length_c   1.000
_cell.angle_alpha   90.00
_cell.angle_beta   90.00
_cell.angle_gamma   90.00
#
_symmetry.space_group_name_H-M   'P 1'
#
loop_
_entity.id
_entity.type
_entity.pdbx_description
1 polymer ?
#
loop_
_entity_poly.entity_id
_entity_poly.type
_entity_poly.pdbx_seq_one_letter_code
_entity_poly.pdbx_strand_id
1 'polypeptide(L)'
;MCQGDYQACLNSDERKAYNEIEEQIIHCTPEQAWAMYSISTGVVRVNISQVVKKLIIGGNKALLVEFPEFAPAEKDVRHAMDRDSGTGRQHSDPPP
;
A
#
# COMPACT_ATOMS: atom_id res chain seq x y z
N MET A 1 -31.22 -14.23 -21.98
CA MET A 1 -30.32 -13.06 -21.95
C MET A 1 -29.51 -13.15 -20.65
N CYS A 2 -28.29 -13.69 -20.70
CA CYS A 2 -27.38 -13.76 -19.55
C CYS A 2 -25.99 -13.34 -20.02
N GLN A 3 -25.82 -12.03 -20.24
CA GLN A 3 -24.50 -11.43 -20.50
C GLN A 3 -23.93 -10.76 -19.24
N GLY A 4 -24.77 -10.45 -18.25
CA GLY A 4 -24.38 -9.80 -16.99
C GLY A 4 -23.64 -10.73 -16.02
N ASP A 5 -24.06 -12.01 -15.93
CA ASP A 5 -23.48 -12.94 -14.96
C ASP A 5 -22.06 -13.37 -15.33
N TYR A 6 -21.76 -13.54 -16.62
CA TYR A 6 -20.41 -13.87 -17.08
C TYR A 6 -19.42 -12.74 -16.78
N GLN A 7 -19.81 -11.49 -16.97
CA GLN A 7 -18.92 -10.36 -16.70
C GLN A 7 -18.70 -10.16 -15.19
N ALA A 8 -19.71 -10.42 -14.35
CA ALA A 8 -19.56 -10.39 -12.90
C ALA A 8 -18.66 -11.54 -12.39
N CYS A 9 -18.82 -12.76 -12.93
CA CYS A 9 -17.96 -13.90 -12.61
C CYS A 9 -16.51 -13.67 -13.06
N LEU A 10 -16.28 -13.16 -14.27
CA LEU A 10 -14.94 -12.85 -14.77
C LEU A 10 -14.24 -11.78 -13.92
N ASN A 11 -14.95 -10.72 -13.53
CA ASN A 11 -14.42 -9.70 -12.62
C ASN A 11 -14.09 -10.28 -11.22
N SER A 12 -14.85 -11.28 -10.76
CA SER A 12 -14.57 -11.97 -9.50
C SER A 12 -13.35 -12.87 -9.59
N ASP A 13 -13.20 -13.62 -10.69
CA ASP A 13 -12.09 -14.54 -10.92
C ASP A 13 -10.78 -13.79 -11.13
N GLU A 14 -10.79 -12.68 -11.88
CA GLU A 14 -9.64 -11.78 -12.03
C GLU A 14 -9.23 -11.18 -10.67
N ARG A 15 -10.19 -10.70 -9.89
CA ARG A 15 -9.92 -10.16 -8.55
C ARG A 15 -9.35 -11.22 -7.61
N LYS A 16 -9.86 -12.46 -7.68
CA LYS A 16 -9.33 -13.59 -6.91
C LYS A 16 -7.88 -13.90 -7.31
N ALA A 17 -7.59 -13.94 -8.60
CA ALA A 17 -6.22 -14.15 -9.08
C ALA A 17 -5.25 -13.06 -8.59
N TYR A 18 -5.66 -11.78 -8.57
CA TYR A 18 -4.82 -10.72 -8.02
C TYR A 18 -4.55 -10.89 -6.53
N ASN A 19 -5.57 -11.25 -5.74
CA ASN A 19 -5.40 -11.52 -4.30
C ASN A 19 -4.45 -12.70 -4.06
N GLU A 20 -4.59 -13.79 -4.82
CA GLU A 20 -3.69 -14.95 -4.70
C GLU A 20 -2.24 -14.58 -5.06
N ILE A 21 -2.05 -13.69 -6.04
CA ILE A 21 -0.74 -13.15 -6.37
C ILE A 21 -0.21 -12.28 -5.22
N GLU A 22 -1.04 -11.42 -4.61
CA GLU A 22 -0.63 -10.63 -3.44
C GLU A 22 -0.17 -11.54 -2.29
N GLU A 23 -0.94 -12.58 -1.96
CA GLU A 23 -0.62 -13.54 -0.90
C GLU A 23 0.70 -14.28 -1.18
N GLN A 24 0.94 -14.70 -2.41
CA GLN A 24 2.21 -15.33 -2.79
C GLN A 24 3.40 -14.39 -2.62
N ILE A 25 3.24 -13.11 -2.95
CA ILE A 25 4.33 -12.12 -2.83
C ILE A 25 4.72 -11.88 -1.37
N ILE A 26 3.77 -11.95 -0.43
CA ILE A 26 4.05 -11.79 1.00
C ILE A 26 5.00 -12.88 1.52
N HIS A 27 4.95 -14.07 0.94
CA HIS A 27 5.74 -15.22 1.37
C HIS A 27 6.98 -15.51 0.50
N CYS A 28 7.11 -14.83 -0.64
CA CYS A 28 8.22 -15.07 -1.56
C CYS A 28 9.52 -14.37 -1.13
N THR A 29 10.66 -14.88 -1.63
CA THR A 29 11.95 -14.21 -1.43
C THR A 29 12.08 -12.97 -2.33
N PRO A 30 12.97 -12.02 -2.02
CA PRO A 30 13.20 -10.85 -2.86
C PRO A 30 13.49 -11.18 -4.33
N GLU A 31 14.28 -12.21 -4.57
CA GLU A 31 14.64 -12.68 -5.92
C GLU A 31 13.42 -13.26 -6.66
N GLN A 32 12.55 -13.97 -5.94
CA GLN A 32 11.29 -14.47 -6.50
C GLN A 32 10.33 -13.32 -6.84
N ALA A 33 10.20 -12.32 -5.96
CA ALA A 33 9.43 -11.12 -6.24
C ALA A 33 9.95 -10.39 -7.49
N TRP A 34 11.26 -10.27 -7.63
CA TRP A 34 11.91 -9.66 -8.79
C TRP A 34 11.65 -10.46 -10.08
N ALA A 35 11.78 -11.78 -10.02
CA ALA A 35 11.47 -12.66 -11.14
C ALA A 35 10.01 -12.51 -11.57
N MET A 36 9.07 -12.55 -10.62
CA MET A 36 7.64 -12.35 -10.88
C MET A 36 7.35 -10.98 -11.51
N TYR A 37 7.96 -9.91 -10.99
CA TYR A 37 7.81 -8.57 -11.55
C TYR A 37 8.35 -8.47 -12.98
N SER A 38 9.50 -9.10 -13.24
CA SER A 38 10.19 -9.05 -14.54
C SER A 38 9.43 -9.77 -15.64
N ILE A 39 8.85 -10.95 -15.34
CA ILE A 39 8.08 -11.74 -16.32
C ILE A 39 6.65 -11.23 -16.54
N SER A 40 6.12 -10.48 -15.57
CA SER A 40 4.74 -9.98 -15.63
C SER A 40 4.62 -8.71 -16.47
N THR A 41 3.44 -8.48 -17.06
CA THR A 41 3.13 -7.28 -17.84
C THR A 41 1.75 -6.72 -17.50
N GLY A 42 1.48 -5.46 -17.86
CA GLY A 42 0.17 -4.85 -17.67
C GLY A 42 -0.25 -4.76 -16.20
N VAL A 43 -1.52 -5.06 -15.92
CA VAL A 43 -2.14 -4.91 -14.60
C VAL A 43 -1.50 -5.81 -13.54
N VAL A 44 -1.05 -7.02 -13.90
CA VAL A 44 -0.36 -7.93 -12.98
C VAL A 44 0.94 -7.31 -12.46
N ARG A 45 1.73 -6.69 -13.35
CA ARG A 45 2.97 -5.99 -12.97
C ARG A 45 2.67 -4.84 -11.99
N VAL A 46 1.62 -4.07 -12.27
CA VAL A 46 1.20 -2.96 -11.40
C VAL A 46 0.80 -3.48 -10.01
N ASN A 47 0.06 -4.59 -9.96
CA ASN A 47 -0.34 -5.23 -8.70
C ASN A 47 0.89 -5.66 -7.88
N ILE A 48 1.83 -6.36 -8.52
CA ILE A 48 3.10 -6.80 -7.88
C ILE A 48 3.86 -5.58 -7.32
N SER A 49 4.01 -4.51 -8.09
CA SER A 49 4.69 -3.29 -7.61
C SER A 49 4.05 -2.70 -6.36
N GLN A 50 2.70 -2.70 -6.28
CA GLN A 50 2.01 -2.17 -5.10
C GLN A 50 2.27 -3.02 -3.86
N VAL A 51 2.22 -4.34 -3.99
CA VAL A 51 2.48 -5.26 -2.87
C VAL A 51 3.92 -5.13 -2.39
N VAL A 52 4.89 -5.13 -3.31
CA VAL A 52 6.32 -4.98 -2.98
C VAL A 52 6.56 -3.65 -2.24
N LYS A 53 5.98 -2.54 -2.71
CA LYS A 53 6.06 -1.24 -2.02
C LYS A 53 5.48 -1.30 -0.60
N LYS A 54 4.33 -1.95 -0.40
CA LYS A 54 3.74 -2.13 0.94
C LYS A 54 4.67 -2.93 1.86
N LEU A 55 5.28 -4.00 1.36
CA LEU A 55 6.22 -4.83 2.14
C LEU A 55 7.49 -4.06 2.52
N ILE A 56 8.02 -3.26 1.60
CA ILE A 56 9.17 -2.38 1.85
C ILE A 56 8.84 -1.36 2.95
N ILE A 57 7.69 -0.69 2.85
CA ILE A 57 7.21 0.27 3.87
C ILE A 57 6.97 -0.44 5.22
N GLY A 58 6.49 -1.69 5.19
CA GLY A 58 6.31 -2.54 6.36
C GLY A 58 7.61 -3.02 7.01
N GLY A 59 8.78 -2.69 6.45
CA GLY A 59 10.08 -2.97 7.04
C GLY A 59 10.85 -4.11 6.39
N ASN A 60 10.35 -4.71 5.31
CA ASN A 60 11.10 -5.72 4.55
C ASN A 60 12.15 -5.05 3.64
N LYS A 61 13.28 -4.69 4.24
CA LYS A 61 14.40 -4.02 3.56
C LYS A 61 15.15 -4.90 2.56
N ALA A 62 14.98 -6.23 2.61
CA ALA A 62 15.62 -7.13 1.65
C ALA A 62 15.09 -6.90 0.23
N LEU A 63 13.82 -6.52 0.10
CA LEU A 63 13.22 -6.15 -1.19
C LEU A 63 13.80 -4.86 -1.78
N LEU A 64 14.44 -3.99 -0.99
CA LEU A 64 15.07 -2.77 -1.51
C LEU A 64 16.34 -3.06 -2.34
N VAL A 65 16.97 -4.21 -2.12
CA VAL A 65 18.16 -4.61 -2.88
C VAL A 65 17.78 -4.91 -4.32
N GLU A 66 16.68 -5.64 -4.50
CA GLU A 66 16.15 -5.97 -5.83
C GLU A 66 15.32 -4.82 -6.43
N PHE A 67 14.65 -4.02 -5.59
CA PHE A 67 13.79 -2.91 -6.01
C PHE A 67 14.24 -1.57 -5.42
N PRO A 68 15.41 -1.04 -5.82
CA PRO A 68 15.90 0.25 -5.31
C PRO A 68 14.98 1.40 -5.70
N GLU A 69 14.31 1.30 -6.85
CA GLU A 69 13.31 2.25 -7.34
C GLU A 69 12.03 2.34 -6.49
N PHE A 70 11.77 1.35 -5.63
CA PHE A 70 10.63 1.32 -4.73
C PHE A 70 10.96 1.81 -3.32
N ALA A 71 12.16 2.36 -3.13
CA ALA A 71 12.52 3.02 -1.88
C ALA A 71 11.45 4.04 -1.48
N PRO A 72 10.98 4.01 -0.22
CA PRO A 72 10.06 5.03 0.27
C PRO A 72 10.80 6.36 0.17
N ALA A 73 10.31 7.25 -0.70
CA ALA A 73 10.76 8.63 -0.69
C ALA A 73 10.57 9.14 0.73
N GLU A 74 11.63 9.64 1.38
CA GLU A 74 11.56 10.26 2.69
C GLU A 74 10.49 11.34 2.63
N LYS A 75 9.29 11.01 3.10
CA LYS A 75 8.31 12.01 3.47
C LYS A 75 8.86 12.53 4.78
N ASP A 76 9.57 13.64 4.71
CA ASP A 76 9.96 14.45 5.84
C ASP A 76 8.68 14.83 6.60
N VAL A 77 8.25 13.99 7.55
CA VAL A 77 7.19 14.31 8.51
C VAL A 77 7.83 15.13 9.63
N ARG A 78 8.47 16.24 9.27
CA ARG A 78 8.70 17.37 10.16
C ARG A 78 7.88 18.49 9.58
N HIS A 79 6.67 18.67 10.12
CA HIS A 79 5.95 19.95 10.27
C HIS A 79 4.46 19.66 10.54
N ALA A 80 4.16 19.11 11.72
CA ALA A 80 2.86 19.27 12.37
C ALA A 80 3.01 19.11 13.88
N MET A 81 4.05 19.71 14.46
CA MET A 81 4.11 20.00 15.89
C MET A 81 4.29 21.51 16.01
N ASP A 82 3.20 22.26 15.90
CA ASP A 82 3.07 23.53 16.61
C ASP A 82 1.59 23.92 16.70
N ARG A 83 0.96 23.48 17.80
CA ARG A 83 -0.03 24.28 18.54
C ARG A 83 -0.26 23.61 19.88
N ASP A 84 0.81 23.60 20.67
CA ASP A 84 0.66 23.78 22.10
C ASP A 84 0.41 25.28 22.33
N SER A 85 -0.83 25.62 22.67
CA SER A 85 -1.12 26.87 23.37
C SER A 85 -2.22 26.55 24.36
N GLY A 86 -1.83 25.78 25.37
CA GLY A 86 -2.50 25.81 26.65
C GLY A 86 -2.30 27.19 27.27
N THR A 87 -3.39 27.96 27.37
CA THR A 87 -3.57 28.84 28.53
C THR A 87 -4.99 28.64 29.02
N GLY A 88 -5.12 27.75 30.00
CA GLY A 88 -6.29 27.74 30.85
C GLY A 88 -6.35 29.05 31.65
N ARG A 89 -7.53 29.66 31.69
CA ARG A 89 -8.03 30.35 32.89
C ARG A 89 -9.55 30.16 32.93
N GLN A 90 -9.97 29.34 33.89
CA GLN A 90 -11.33 29.40 34.44
C GLN A 90 -11.48 30.77 35.11
N HIS A 91 -12.53 31.52 34.80
CA HIS A 91 -13.18 32.38 35.79
C HIS A 91 -14.57 32.83 35.33
N SER A 92 -15.42 32.98 36.33
CA SER A 92 -16.88 32.96 36.37
C SER A 92 -17.61 34.22 35.88
N ASP A 93 -18.92 34.01 35.70
CA ASP A 93 -20.08 34.91 35.86
C ASP A 93 -20.69 35.62 34.62
N PRO A 94 -22.05 35.62 34.49
CA PRO A 94 -22.80 36.44 33.53
C PRO A 94 -23.43 37.69 34.18
N PRO A 95 -23.60 38.79 33.42
CA PRO A 95 -24.76 39.68 33.65
C PRO A 95 -25.26 40.41 32.38
N PRO A 96 -26.32 41.26 32.46
CA PRO A 96 -27.47 41.28 33.35
C PRO A 96 -28.79 40.83 32.67
#